data_AF-A0A1F3MAM2-F1
#
_entry.id   AF-A0A1F3MAM2-F1
#
_cell.length_a   1.000
_cell.length_b   1.000
_cell.length_c   1.000
_cell.angle_alpha   90.00
_cell.angle_beta   90.00
_cell.angle_gamma   90.00
#
_symmetry.space_group_name_H-M   'P 1'
#
loop_
_entity.id
_entity.type
_entity.pdbx_description
1 polymer ?
#
loop_
_entity_poly.entity_id
_entity_poly.type
_entity_poly.pdbx_seq_one_letter_code
_entity_poly.pdbx_strand_id
1 'polypeptide(L)'
;MQNDSDIRMLREDPEKLLLKYQPVIRIIVKSLAYKGYLPKREISDLVQDVNRKLVERMPRIRSQYNYKSRFRTYFSVVVRNLCLEEFRKLRIVAEPAADLYEQPGNDSPADPVIIKQEFERLKRAIRMFYRDEPALWVTFRVLADLDIQPEDITRFGKTDIAGREPELARRLNQSFKKNKREKLEIVSEVLSELDAKSRSKEAVRKWFENRLEEILTLMNGKPPRSAYTLEILLILIEKAESEKNNS
;
A
#
# COMPACT_ATOMS: atom_id res chain seq x y z
N MET A 1 28.74 18.09 -3.22
CA MET A 1 28.36 19.53 -3.16
C MET A 1 26.99 19.77 -2.54
N GLN A 2 25.86 19.40 -3.16
CA GLN A 2 24.54 19.71 -2.56
C GLN A 2 24.32 19.03 -1.20
N ASN A 3 24.73 17.76 -1.07
CA ASN A 3 24.61 17.00 0.17
C ASN A 3 25.44 17.60 1.32
N ASP A 4 26.65 18.06 1.04
CA ASP A 4 27.55 18.64 2.04
C ASP A 4 27.02 19.99 2.55
N SER A 5 26.43 20.78 1.64
CA SER A 5 25.71 22.00 1.98
C SER A 5 24.49 21.72 2.87
N ASP A 6 23.70 20.68 2.58
CA ASP A 6 22.54 20.29 3.40
C ASP A 6 22.98 19.84 4.80
N ILE A 7 24.05 19.06 4.89
CA ILE A 7 24.65 18.61 6.15
C ILE A 7 25.14 19.81 6.97
N ARG A 8 25.79 20.77 6.33
CA ARG A 8 26.27 21.97 7.02
C ARG A 8 25.11 22.77 7.59
N MET A 9 24.06 23.00 6.80
CA MET A 9 22.84 23.65 7.26
C MET A 9 22.18 22.89 8.40
N LEU A 10 22.15 21.55 8.38
CA LEU A 10 21.58 20.77 9.49
C LEU A 10 22.28 21.02 10.83
N ARG A 11 23.58 21.30 10.79
CA ARG A 11 24.40 21.55 11.99
C ARG A 11 24.28 22.99 12.47
N GLU A 12 24.41 23.94 11.54
CA GLU A 12 24.53 25.37 11.81
C GLU A 12 23.17 26.07 11.91
N ASP A 13 22.25 25.76 11.00
CA ASP A 13 20.97 26.46 10.82
C ASP A 13 19.86 25.50 10.33
N PRO A 14 19.33 24.67 11.24
CA PRO A 14 18.29 23.70 10.90
C PRO A 14 17.00 24.33 10.36
N GLU A 15 16.71 25.58 10.72
CA GLU A 15 15.51 26.30 10.29
C GLU A 15 15.60 26.64 8.81
N LYS A 16 16.74 27.17 8.36
CA LYS A 16 17.01 27.42 6.94
C LYS A 16 16.99 26.15 6.11
N LEU A 17 17.46 25.03 6.67
CA LEU A 17 17.34 23.73 6.02
C LEU A 17 15.87 23.33 5.85
N LEU A 18 15.05 23.50 6.88
CA LEU A 18 13.62 23.19 6.80
C LEU A 18 12.90 24.04 5.75
N LEU A 19 13.25 25.33 5.64
CA LEU A 19 12.74 26.22 4.58
C LEU A 19 13.14 25.74 3.19
N LYS A 20 14.41 25.36 2.99
CA LYS A 20 14.91 24.79 1.74
C LYS A 20 14.15 23.53 1.33
N TYR A 21 13.70 22.73 2.29
CA TYR A 21 13.02 21.46 2.05
C TYR A 21 11.49 21.55 1.98
N GLN A 22 10.89 22.74 2.10
CA GLN A 22 9.43 22.92 1.95
C GLN A 22 8.85 22.34 0.65
N PRO A 23 9.50 22.46 -0.53
CA PRO A 23 9.00 21.84 -1.75
C PRO A 23 8.93 20.31 -1.65
N VAL A 24 9.92 19.68 -1.02
CA VAL A 24 9.96 18.22 -0.82
C VAL A 24 8.82 17.78 0.11
N ILE A 25 8.60 18.51 1.20
CA ILE A 25 7.50 18.24 2.14
C ILE A 25 6.16 18.29 1.42
N ARG A 26 5.90 19.37 0.67
CA ARG A 26 4.66 19.55 -0.09
C ARG A 26 4.44 18.46 -1.13
N ILE A 27 5.49 18.03 -1.84
CA ILE A 27 5.40 16.93 -2.81
C ILE A 27 4.99 15.62 -2.11
N ILE A 28 5.63 15.29 -0.98
CA ILE A 28 5.32 14.06 -0.23
C ILE A 28 3.89 14.10 0.31
N VAL A 29 3.49 15.21 0.95
CA VAL A 29 2.14 15.36 1.49
C VAL A 29 1.09 15.27 0.39
N LYS A 30 1.26 16.00 -0.73
CA LYS A 30 0.34 15.91 -1.88
C LYS A 30 0.29 14.50 -2.46
N SER A 31 1.44 13.85 -2.64
CA SER A 31 1.50 12.48 -3.15
C SER A 31 0.71 11.50 -2.28
N LEU A 32 0.73 11.69 -0.96
CA LEU A 32 -0.07 10.89 -0.05
C LEU A 32 -1.56 11.29 -0.14
N ALA A 33 -1.90 12.58 -0.11
CA ALA A 33 -3.29 13.03 -0.24
C ALA A 33 -3.96 12.50 -1.52
N TYR A 34 -3.26 12.51 -2.66
CA TYR A 34 -3.76 11.95 -3.93
C TYR A 34 -3.99 10.44 -3.91
N LYS A 35 -3.41 9.71 -2.95
CA LYS A 35 -3.70 8.29 -2.70
C LYS A 35 -5.00 8.07 -1.90
N GLY A 36 -5.75 9.14 -1.64
CA GLY A 36 -7.06 9.07 -1.00
C GLY A 36 -7.03 9.07 0.53
N TYR A 37 -5.92 9.44 1.16
CA TYR A 37 -5.88 9.53 2.64
C TYR A 37 -6.54 10.79 3.19
N LEU A 38 -6.60 11.88 2.42
CA LEU A 38 -7.16 13.15 2.88
C LEU A 38 -7.95 13.88 1.79
N PRO A 39 -9.04 14.57 2.16
CA PRO A 39 -9.65 15.59 1.33
C PRO A 39 -8.63 16.68 0.94
N LYS A 40 -8.76 17.24 -0.27
CA LYS A 40 -7.83 18.29 -0.77
C LYS A 40 -7.73 19.50 0.17
N ARG A 41 -8.81 19.81 0.91
CA ARG A 41 -8.88 20.93 1.87
C ARG A 41 -7.96 20.75 3.09
N GLU A 42 -7.54 19.54 3.40
CA GLU A 42 -6.75 19.22 4.61
C GLU A 42 -5.23 19.13 4.31
N ILE A 43 -4.83 19.36 3.06
CA ILE A 43 -3.42 19.29 2.64
C ILE A 43 -2.60 20.40 3.30
N SER A 44 -3.14 21.61 3.42
CA SER A 44 -2.46 22.73 4.09
C SER A 44 -2.18 22.41 5.55
N ASP A 45 -3.17 21.85 6.21
CA ASP A 45 -3.17 21.60 7.65
C ASP A 45 -2.18 20.48 7.97
N LEU A 46 -2.19 19.41 7.16
CA LEU A 46 -1.20 18.35 7.27
C LEU A 46 0.24 18.86 7.01
N VAL A 47 0.45 19.76 6.05
CA VAL A 47 1.77 20.37 5.84
C VAL A 47 2.21 21.16 7.08
N GLN A 48 1.30 21.89 7.72
CA GLN A 48 1.58 22.66 8.92
C GLN A 48 1.89 21.77 10.12
N ASP A 49 1.13 20.70 10.33
CA ASP A 49 1.37 19.72 11.39
C ASP A 49 2.70 18.99 11.21
N VAL A 50 3.03 18.59 9.97
CA VAL A 50 4.32 17.99 9.65
C VAL A 50 5.46 18.97 9.89
N ASN A 51 5.30 20.24 9.51
CA ASN A 51 6.31 21.27 9.78
C ASN A 51 6.53 21.48 11.27
N ARG A 52 5.47 21.58 12.09
CA ARG A 52 5.57 21.69 13.55
C ARG A 52 6.39 20.53 14.13
N LYS A 53 6.03 19.28 13.78
CA LYS A 53 6.77 18.09 14.24
C LYS A 53 8.21 18.02 13.73
N LEU A 54 8.50 18.53 12.54
CA LEU A 54 9.86 18.55 12.01
C LEU A 54 10.74 19.50 12.81
N VAL A 55 10.22 20.67 13.20
CA VAL A 55 10.93 21.60 14.11
C VAL A 55 11.26 20.87 15.42
N GLU A 56 10.27 20.22 16.04
CA GLU A 56 10.46 19.45 17.28
C GLU A 56 11.47 18.29 17.13
N ARG A 57 11.48 17.60 15.99
CA ARG A 57 12.35 16.44 15.74
C ARG A 57 13.73 16.80 15.20
N MET A 58 13.99 18.06 14.86
CA MET A 58 15.23 18.46 14.21
C MET A 58 16.51 18.16 15.02
N PRO A 59 16.54 18.34 16.36
CA PRO A 59 17.69 17.94 17.17
C PRO A 59 18.01 16.44 17.05
N ARG A 60 16.97 15.60 16.97
CA ARG A 60 17.09 14.15 16.82
C ARG A 60 17.53 13.76 15.41
N ILE A 61 17.01 14.43 14.38
CA ILE A 61 17.45 14.24 12.99
C ILE A 61 18.95 14.54 12.88
N ARG A 62 19.41 15.63 13.50
CA ARG A 62 20.81 16.04 13.54
C ARG A 62 21.71 14.98 14.22
N SER A 63 21.27 14.41 15.34
CA SER A 63 22.08 13.42 16.07
C SER A 63 22.04 12.01 15.46
N GLN A 64 20.96 11.64 14.77
CA GLN A 64 20.77 10.27 14.25
C GLN A 64 21.22 10.09 12.79
N TYR A 65 21.42 11.17 12.04
CA TYR A 65 21.86 11.08 10.66
C TYR A 65 23.32 10.63 10.55
N ASN A 66 23.55 9.48 9.89
CA ASN A 66 24.84 8.77 9.87
C ASN A 66 25.57 8.78 8.52
N TYR A 67 25.20 9.67 7.60
CA TYR A 67 25.84 9.85 6.28
C TYR A 67 25.76 8.64 5.33
N LYS A 68 25.06 7.55 5.67
CA LYS A 68 24.95 6.36 4.80
C LYS A 68 24.13 6.59 3.52
N SER A 69 23.32 7.63 3.47
CA SER A 69 22.50 7.99 2.31
C SER A 69 22.52 9.51 2.11
N ARG A 70 22.09 10.01 0.96
CA ARG A 70 21.93 11.46 0.77
C ARG A 70 20.91 12.00 1.77
N PHE A 71 21.17 13.18 2.33
CA PHE A 71 20.31 13.78 3.35
C PHE A 71 18.87 13.95 2.83
N ARG A 72 18.71 14.35 1.56
CA ARG A 72 17.39 14.43 0.92
C ARG A 72 16.60 13.11 0.97
N THR A 73 17.25 11.98 0.75
CA THR A 73 16.60 10.67 0.80
C THR A 73 16.17 10.35 2.22
N TYR A 74 17.09 10.51 3.18
CA TYR A 74 16.81 10.31 4.60
C TYR A 74 15.66 11.20 5.08
N PHE A 75 15.72 12.50 4.79
CA PHE A 75 14.70 13.48 5.17
C PHE A 75 13.34 13.15 4.56
N SER A 76 13.29 12.70 3.30
CA SER A 76 12.05 12.27 2.65
C SER A 76 11.38 11.10 3.38
N VAL A 77 12.17 10.15 3.90
CA VAL A 77 11.65 9.04 4.72
C VAL A 77 11.08 9.56 6.04
N VAL A 78 11.79 10.48 6.71
CA VAL A 78 11.32 11.09 7.96
C VAL A 78 9.98 11.81 7.75
N VAL A 79 9.89 12.65 6.72
CA VAL A 79 8.66 13.36 6.36
C VAL A 79 7.52 12.39 6.04
N ARG A 80 7.77 11.36 5.24
CA ARG A 80 6.76 10.34 4.92
C ARG A 80 6.25 9.66 6.18
N ASN A 81 7.14 9.28 7.09
CA ASN A 81 6.76 8.64 8.35
C ASN A 81 5.92 9.57 9.23
N LEU A 82 6.28 10.86 9.30
CA LEU A 82 5.49 11.87 10.01
C LEU A 82 4.09 12.03 9.43
N CYS A 83 3.97 12.06 8.10
CA CYS A 83 2.67 12.09 7.45
C CYS A 83 1.84 10.86 7.84
N LEU A 84 2.44 9.66 7.78
CA LEU A 84 1.78 8.41 8.17
C LEU A 84 1.33 8.40 9.63
N GLU A 85 2.11 9.00 10.54
CA GLU A 85 1.69 9.18 11.94
C GLU A 85 0.45 10.07 12.06
N GLU A 86 0.40 11.20 11.34
CA GLU A 86 -0.76 12.10 11.39
C GLU A 86 -2.00 11.51 10.73
N PHE A 87 -1.84 10.81 9.60
CA PHE A 87 -2.95 10.06 9.00
C PHE A 87 -3.54 9.03 9.95
N ARG A 88 -2.71 8.37 10.78
CA ARG A 88 -3.20 7.43 11.78
C ARG A 88 -4.06 8.13 12.83
N LYS A 89 -3.72 9.36 13.23
CA LYS A 89 -4.51 10.13 14.21
C LYS A 89 -5.82 10.64 13.63
N LEU A 90 -5.82 11.14 12.40
CA LEU A 90 -7.03 11.66 11.76
C LEU A 90 -8.09 10.55 11.56
N ARG A 91 -7.67 9.31 11.27
CA ARG A 91 -8.58 8.13 11.27
C ARG A 91 -9.19 7.81 12.64
N ILE A 92 -8.55 8.22 13.74
CA ILE A 92 -9.09 8.00 15.09
C ILE A 92 -10.18 9.03 15.40
N VAL A 93 -10.02 10.28 14.95
CA VAL A 93 -10.92 11.41 15.28
C VAL A 93 -12.12 11.52 14.33
N ALA A 94 -11.99 11.09 13.07
CA ALA A 94 -13.04 11.27 12.05
C ALA A 94 -14.19 10.24 12.12
N GLU A 95 -14.19 9.30 13.07
CA GLU A 95 -15.35 8.45 13.32
C GLU A 95 -16.09 8.98 14.57
N PRO A 96 -17.34 9.47 14.44
CA PRO A 96 -18.21 9.54 15.59
C PRO A 96 -18.34 8.11 16.14
N ALA A 97 -18.45 7.98 17.46
CA ALA A 97 -18.80 6.72 18.09
C ALA A 97 -19.98 6.12 17.33
N ALA A 98 -19.73 5.05 16.56
CA ALA A 98 -20.78 4.20 16.05
C ALA A 98 -21.26 3.37 17.25
N ASP A 99 -21.91 4.05 18.19
CA ASP A 99 -23.07 3.46 18.84
C ASP A 99 -24.08 3.19 17.73
N LEU A 100 -24.79 2.06 17.81
CA LEU A 100 -25.69 1.46 16.82
C LEU A 100 -25.02 0.46 15.88
N TYR A 101 -24.67 -0.72 16.41
CA TYR A 101 -25.29 -1.97 15.95
C TYR A 101 -25.23 -2.97 17.10
N GLU A 102 -26.20 -2.86 18.02
CA GLU A 102 -26.68 -4.07 18.70
C GLU A 102 -27.18 -5.01 17.61
N GLN A 103 -26.47 -6.11 17.36
CA GLN A 103 -26.97 -7.18 16.51
C GLN A 103 -27.74 -8.19 17.38
N PRO A 104 -29.07 -8.27 17.29
CA PRO A 104 -29.75 -9.52 17.57
C PRO A 104 -29.57 -10.45 16.35
N GLY A 105 -29.21 -11.69 16.62
CA GLY A 105 -28.81 -12.71 15.64
C GLY A 105 -29.85 -12.95 14.55
N ASN A 106 -29.55 -12.43 13.36
CA ASN A 106 -30.23 -12.83 12.15
C ASN A 106 -29.15 -13.19 11.13
N ASP A 107 -29.06 -14.48 10.78
CA ASP A 107 -28.22 -15.05 9.72
C ASP A 107 -28.70 -14.57 8.33
N SER A 108 -28.79 -13.25 8.16
CA SER A 108 -29.09 -12.66 6.87
C SER A 108 -27.83 -12.79 6.00
N PRO A 109 -27.93 -13.29 4.76
CA PRO A 109 -26.80 -13.34 3.84
C PRO A 109 -26.15 -11.96 3.79
N ALA A 110 -24.82 -11.93 3.97
CA ALA A 110 -24.05 -10.69 4.04
C ALA A 110 -24.50 -9.72 2.93
N ASP A 111 -24.96 -8.54 3.34
CA ASP A 111 -25.53 -7.54 2.43
C ASP A 111 -24.50 -7.24 1.30
N PRO A 112 -24.87 -7.41 0.02
CA PRO A 112 -24.01 -7.09 -1.12
C PRO A 112 -23.41 -5.68 -1.04
N VAL A 113 -24.13 -4.74 -0.41
CA VAL A 113 -23.63 -3.37 -0.17
C VAL A 113 -22.41 -3.38 0.75
N ILE A 114 -22.43 -4.19 1.82
CA ILE A 114 -21.31 -4.33 2.76
C ILE A 114 -20.10 -4.97 2.06
N ILE A 115 -20.33 -6.06 1.31
CA ILE A 115 -19.26 -6.75 0.55
C ILE A 115 -18.60 -5.77 -0.41
N LYS A 116 -19.39 -5.00 -1.16
CA LYS A 116 -18.89 -3.99 -2.09
C LYS A 116 -18.09 -2.90 -1.37
N GLN A 117 -18.57 -2.38 -0.25
CA GLN A 117 -17.86 -1.34 0.52
C GLN A 117 -16.51 -1.85 1.05
N GLU A 118 -16.47 -3.06 1.59
CA GLU A 118 -15.22 -3.66 2.07
C GLU A 118 -14.27 -4.00 0.92
N PHE A 119 -14.79 -4.44 -0.23
CA PHE A 119 -13.96 -4.65 -1.41
C PHE A 119 -13.36 -3.33 -1.93
N GLU A 120 -14.12 -2.23 -1.95
CA GLU A 120 -13.58 -0.90 -2.28
C GLU A 120 -12.50 -0.45 -1.28
N ARG A 121 -12.64 -0.81 0.00
CA ARG A 121 -11.60 -0.56 1.02
C ARG A 121 -10.34 -1.37 0.72
N LEU A 122 -10.46 -2.65 0.40
CA LEU A 122 -9.33 -3.49 -0.01
C LEU A 122 -8.65 -2.93 -1.27
N LYS A 123 -9.42 -2.53 -2.29
CA LYS A 123 -8.88 -1.89 -3.49
C LYS A 123 -8.08 -0.64 -3.18
N ARG A 124 -8.59 0.22 -2.29
CA ARG A 124 -7.85 1.40 -1.82
C ARG A 124 -6.56 1.02 -1.11
N ALA A 125 -6.58 0.00 -0.26
CA ALA A 125 -5.37 -0.49 0.42
C ALA A 125 -4.32 -1.00 -0.58
N ILE A 126 -4.71 -1.79 -1.57
CA ILE A 126 -3.79 -2.33 -2.59
C ILE A 126 -3.23 -1.22 -3.49
N ARG A 127 -4.04 -0.23 -3.90
CA ARG A 127 -3.60 0.94 -4.70
C ARG A 127 -2.49 1.75 -4.03
N MET A 128 -2.36 1.67 -2.70
CA MET A 128 -1.27 2.34 -1.98
C MET A 128 0.12 1.86 -2.44
N PHE A 129 0.19 0.65 -3.00
CA PHE A 129 1.41 -0.02 -3.41
C PHE A 129 1.82 0.24 -4.87
N TYR A 130 1.10 1.06 -5.64
CA TYR A 130 1.41 1.56 -6.99
C TYR A 130 2.22 0.61 -7.90
N ARG A 131 3.56 0.58 -7.76
CA ARG A 131 4.45 -0.29 -8.56
C ARG A 131 4.15 -1.78 -8.37
N ASP A 132 3.75 -2.15 -7.16
CA ASP A 132 3.45 -3.52 -6.76
C ASP A 132 1.95 -3.85 -6.93
N GLU A 133 1.09 -2.89 -7.28
CA GLU A 133 -0.37 -3.11 -7.37
C GLU A 133 -0.76 -4.23 -8.35
N PRO A 134 -0.29 -4.26 -9.61
CA PRO A 134 -0.64 -5.34 -10.54
C PRO A 134 -0.20 -6.72 -10.03
N ALA A 135 1.00 -6.79 -9.46
CA ALA A 135 1.55 -8.01 -8.90
C ALA A 135 0.75 -8.51 -7.69
N LEU A 136 0.31 -7.61 -6.81
CA LEU A 136 -0.55 -7.96 -5.69
C LEU A 136 -1.90 -8.49 -6.16
N TRP A 137 -2.55 -7.85 -7.14
CA TRP A 137 -3.83 -8.32 -7.68
C TRP A 137 -3.72 -9.71 -8.29
N VAL A 138 -2.72 -9.95 -9.14
CA VAL A 138 -2.48 -11.27 -9.72
C VAL A 138 -2.25 -12.30 -8.61
N THR A 139 -1.42 -11.97 -7.61
CA THR A 139 -1.14 -12.90 -6.49
C THR A 139 -2.41 -13.23 -5.71
N PHE A 140 -3.22 -12.23 -5.36
CA PHE A 140 -4.48 -12.44 -4.65
C PHE A 140 -5.49 -13.27 -5.46
N ARG A 141 -5.66 -12.99 -6.76
CA ARG A 141 -6.56 -13.75 -7.63
C ARG A 141 -6.13 -15.21 -7.75
N VAL A 142 -4.83 -15.48 -7.92
CA VAL A 142 -4.31 -16.86 -7.95
C VAL A 142 -4.55 -17.57 -6.62
N LEU A 143 -4.32 -16.90 -5.49
CA LEU A 143 -4.57 -17.48 -4.18
C LEU A 143 -6.05 -17.74 -3.91
N ALA A 144 -6.94 -16.95 -4.49
CA ALA A 144 -8.40 -17.11 -4.43
C ALA A 144 -8.98 -18.04 -5.51
N ASP A 145 -8.14 -18.69 -6.33
CA ASP A 145 -8.58 -19.56 -7.43
C ASP A 145 -9.48 -18.86 -8.46
N LEU A 146 -9.24 -17.57 -8.67
CA LEU A 146 -9.97 -16.77 -9.66
C LEU A 146 -9.22 -16.75 -10.97
N ASP A 147 -9.94 -17.05 -12.06
CA ASP A 147 -9.41 -17.10 -13.42
C ASP A 147 -8.69 -15.79 -13.77
N ILE A 148 -7.39 -15.87 -14.05
CA ILE A 148 -6.58 -14.74 -14.46
C ILE A 148 -6.83 -14.49 -15.95
N GLN A 149 -7.21 -13.26 -16.28
CA GLN A 149 -7.43 -12.85 -17.66
C GLN A 149 -6.16 -12.22 -18.24
N PRO A 150 -5.96 -12.23 -19.57
CA PRO A 150 -4.86 -11.51 -20.22
C PRO A 150 -4.79 -10.02 -19.81
N GLU A 151 -5.93 -9.37 -19.57
CA GLU A 151 -6.03 -7.97 -19.15
C GLU A 151 -5.46 -7.72 -17.74
N ASP A 152 -5.38 -8.74 -16.88
CA ASP A 152 -4.70 -8.61 -15.59
C ASP A 152 -3.18 -8.50 -15.77
N ILE A 153 -2.65 -9.13 -16.83
CA ILE A 153 -1.23 -9.14 -17.16
C ILE A 153 -0.81 -7.87 -17.91
N THR A 154 -1.67 -7.34 -18.78
CA THR A 154 -1.37 -6.07 -19.50
C THR A 154 -1.17 -4.88 -18.56
N ARG A 155 -1.76 -4.91 -17.35
CA ARG A 155 -1.60 -3.86 -16.32
C ARG A 155 -0.17 -3.67 -15.81
N PHE A 156 0.74 -4.60 -16.09
CA PHE A 156 2.15 -4.43 -15.80
C PHE A 156 2.82 -3.39 -16.72
N GLY A 157 2.17 -3.03 -17.83
CA GLY A 157 2.53 -1.89 -18.66
C GLY A 157 3.86 -2.02 -19.38
N LYS A 158 4.31 -3.26 -19.64
CA LYS A 158 5.57 -3.51 -20.35
C LYS A 158 5.35 -4.02 -21.76
N THR A 159 6.11 -3.46 -22.69
CA THR A 159 6.01 -3.72 -24.12
C THR A 159 6.62 -5.06 -24.55
N ASP A 160 7.52 -5.63 -23.75
CA ASP A 160 8.20 -6.92 -24.02
C ASP A 160 7.31 -8.14 -23.76
N ILE A 161 6.14 -7.94 -23.13
CA ILE A 161 5.17 -8.99 -22.83
C ILE A 161 4.04 -9.03 -23.86
N ALA A 162 3.97 -8.05 -24.78
CA ALA A 162 2.91 -7.96 -25.78
C ALA A 162 2.78 -9.27 -26.58
N GLY A 163 1.58 -9.87 -26.54
CA GLY A 163 1.24 -11.13 -27.20
C GLY A 163 1.52 -12.38 -26.35
N ARG A 164 2.19 -12.26 -25.20
CA ARG A 164 2.45 -13.37 -24.26
C ARG A 164 1.44 -13.44 -23.12
N GLU A 165 0.56 -12.45 -22.99
CA GLU A 165 -0.41 -12.35 -21.90
C GLU A 165 -1.33 -13.58 -21.79
N PRO A 166 -1.88 -14.14 -22.89
CA PRO A 166 -2.71 -15.34 -22.82
C PRO A 166 -1.95 -16.56 -22.28
N GLU A 167 -0.68 -16.70 -22.66
CA GLU A 167 0.16 -17.80 -22.19
C GLU A 167 0.49 -17.68 -20.71
N LEU A 168 0.81 -16.47 -20.25
CA LEU A 168 1.11 -16.21 -18.84
C LEU A 168 -0.13 -16.39 -17.97
N ALA A 169 -1.29 -15.90 -18.41
CA ALA A 169 -2.58 -16.13 -17.76
C ALA A 169 -2.89 -17.64 -17.64
N ARG A 170 -2.73 -18.39 -18.75
CA ARG A 170 -2.93 -19.85 -18.75
C ARG A 170 -2.02 -20.56 -17.75
N ARG A 171 -0.74 -20.20 -17.68
CA ARG A 171 0.22 -20.77 -16.71
C ARG A 171 -0.19 -20.49 -15.26
N LEU A 172 -0.67 -19.29 -14.96
CA LEU A 172 -1.20 -18.96 -13.63
C LEU A 172 -2.44 -19.78 -13.29
N ASN A 173 -3.38 -19.94 -14.24
CA ASN A 173 -4.62 -20.69 -14.01
C ASN A 173 -4.40 -22.20 -13.83
N GLN A 174 -3.32 -22.76 -14.38
CA GLN A 174 -2.89 -24.14 -14.11
C GLN A 174 -2.51 -24.38 -12.64
N SER A 175 -2.31 -23.33 -11.85
CA SER A 175 -1.95 -23.45 -10.42
C SER A 175 -3.14 -23.72 -9.49
N PHE A 176 -4.39 -23.64 -9.96
CA PHE A 176 -5.56 -23.70 -9.06
C PHE A 176 -5.73 -25.01 -8.30
N LYS A 177 -5.23 -26.12 -8.86
CA LYS A 177 -5.24 -27.43 -8.19
C LYS A 177 -4.07 -27.63 -7.23
N LYS A 178 -3.18 -26.64 -7.11
CA LYS A 178 -1.94 -26.74 -6.33
C LYS A 178 -2.10 -26.12 -4.94
N ASN A 179 -1.23 -26.49 -4.02
CA ASN A 179 -1.24 -25.89 -2.70
C ASN A 179 -0.73 -24.44 -2.73
N LYS A 180 -0.96 -23.69 -1.65
CA LYS A 180 -0.57 -22.28 -1.52
C LYS A 180 0.91 -22.02 -1.84
N ARG A 181 1.81 -22.92 -1.41
CA ARG A 181 3.25 -22.78 -1.67
C ARG A 181 3.54 -22.89 -3.16
N GLU A 182 3.02 -23.93 -3.81
CA GLU A 182 3.18 -24.15 -5.24
C GLU A 182 2.55 -23.04 -6.10
N LYS A 183 1.39 -22.52 -5.69
CA LYS A 183 0.77 -21.33 -6.31
C LYS A 183 1.72 -20.14 -6.29
N LEU A 184 2.33 -19.85 -5.13
CA LEU A 184 3.29 -18.76 -5.00
C LEU A 184 4.58 -18.99 -5.80
N GLU A 185 4.99 -20.24 -6.01
CA GLU A 185 6.13 -20.55 -6.89
C GLU A 185 5.82 -20.20 -8.35
N ILE A 186 4.64 -20.57 -8.86
CA ILE A 186 4.22 -20.24 -10.22
C ILE A 186 4.06 -18.72 -10.37
N VAL A 187 3.44 -18.05 -9.39
CA VAL A 187 3.37 -16.58 -9.34
C VAL A 187 4.78 -15.98 -9.36
N SER A 188 5.72 -16.52 -8.61
CA SER A 188 7.11 -16.03 -8.60
C SER A 188 7.80 -16.13 -9.95
N GLU A 189 7.59 -17.24 -10.66
CA GLU A 189 8.15 -17.45 -12.00
C GLU A 189 7.57 -16.42 -12.98
N VAL A 190 6.25 -16.29 -13.02
CA VAL A 190 5.56 -15.33 -13.88
C VAL A 190 5.93 -13.90 -13.53
N LEU A 191 5.93 -13.52 -12.24
CA LEU A 191 6.33 -12.17 -11.82
C LEU A 191 7.78 -11.86 -12.14
N SER A 192 8.69 -12.84 -12.09
CA SER A 192 10.10 -12.63 -12.45
C SER A 192 10.26 -12.35 -13.94
N GLU A 193 9.51 -13.07 -14.78
CA GLU A 193 9.40 -12.77 -16.22
C GLU A 193 8.81 -11.39 -16.44
N LEU A 194 7.71 -11.07 -15.76
CA LEU A 194 7.04 -9.78 -15.91
C LEU A 194 7.90 -8.62 -15.41
N ASP A 195 8.71 -8.78 -14.37
CA ASP A 195 9.53 -7.71 -13.81
C ASP A 195 10.91 -7.57 -14.48
N ALA A 196 11.29 -8.48 -15.39
CA ALA A 196 12.65 -8.57 -15.94
C ALA A 196 13.73 -8.58 -14.84
N LYS A 197 13.36 -9.10 -13.66
CA LYS A 197 14.22 -9.23 -12.48
C LYS A 197 14.17 -10.67 -12.04
N SER A 198 15.31 -11.33 -11.97
CA SER A 198 15.40 -12.65 -11.35
C SER A 198 15.17 -12.48 -9.84
N ARG A 199 13.94 -12.77 -9.40
CA ARG A 199 13.65 -12.93 -7.97
C ARG A 199 13.70 -14.41 -7.66
N SER A 200 14.38 -14.80 -6.59
CA SER A 200 14.26 -16.17 -6.10
C SER A 200 12.84 -16.42 -5.62
N LYS A 201 12.38 -17.68 -5.68
CA LYS A 201 11.05 -18.10 -5.21
C LYS A 201 10.78 -17.62 -3.77
N GLU A 202 11.78 -17.73 -2.91
CA GLU A 202 11.70 -17.28 -1.52
C GLU A 202 11.62 -15.76 -1.39
N ALA A 203 12.23 -15.01 -2.30
CA ALA A 203 12.16 -13.55 -2.30
C ALA A 203 10.74 -13.05 -2.64
N VAL A 204 10.04 -13.71 -3.57
CA VAL A 204 8.63 -13.38 -3.88
C VAL A 204 7.71 -13.74 -2.72
N ARG A 205 7.92 -14.89 -2.08
CA ARG A 205 7.16 -15.28 -0.88
C ARG A 205 7.27 -14.23 0.23
N LYS A 206 8.49 -13.89 0.64
CA LYS A 206 8.74 -12.87 1.66
C LYS A 206 8.22 -11.49 1.25
N TRP A 207 8.36 -11.14 -0.03
CA TRP A 207 7.80 -9.90 -0.55
C TRP A 207 6.27 -9.87 -0.36
N PHE A 208 5.56 -10.93 -0.76
CA PHE A 208 4.11 -11.00 -0.62
C PHE A 208 3.70 -10.99 0.86
N GLU A 209 4.36 -11.75 1.73
CA GLU A 209 4.08 -11.78 3.17
C GLU A 209 4.21 -10.39 3.80
N ASN A 210 5.28 -9.65 3.49
CA ASN A 210 5.46 -8.28 3.97
C ASN A 210 4.35 -7.35 3.45
N ARG A 211 3.98 -7.46 2.17
CA ARG A 211 2.90 -6.64 1.60
C ARG A 211 1.54 -7.00 2.18
N LEU A 212 1.29 -8.28 2.42
CA LEU A 212 0.08 -8.76 3.06
C LEU A 212 -0.02 -8.20 4.48
N GLU A 213 1.04 -8.23 5.29
CA GLU A 213 1.03 -7.65 6.64
C GLU A 213 0.73 -6.14 6.61
N GLU A 214 1.31 -5.41 5.65
CA GLU A 214 1.00 -4.00 5.44
C GLU A 214 -0.48 -3.79 5.05
N ILE A 215 -1.02 -4.60 4.14
CA ILE A 215 -2.45 -4.56 3.75
C ILE A 215 -3.35 -4.86 4.93
N LEU A 216 -3.07 -5.93 5.68
CA LEU A 216 -3.83 -6.31 6.88
C LEU A 216 -3.77 -5.21 7.94
N THR A 217 -2.62 -4.55 8.12
CA THR A 217 -2.51 -3.37 8.99
C THR A 217 -3.44 -2.24 8.54
N LEU A 218 -3.60 -2.03 7.23
CA LEU A 218 -4.45 -0.96 6.69
C LEU A 218 -5.94 -1.28 6.78
N MET A 219 -6.27 -2.56 6.57
CA MET A 219 -7.62 -3.11 6.66
C MET A 219 -8.08 -3.19 8.12
N ASN A 220 -7.26 -3.71 9.03
CA ASN A 220 -7.60 -3.80 10.45
C ASN A 220 -7.51 -2.46 11.18
N GLY A 221 -6.69 -1.53 10.71
CA GLY A 221 -6.45 -0.26 11.39
C GLY A 221 -5.46 -0.38 12.55
N LYS A 222 -5.14 0.76 13.16
CA LYS A 222 -4.28 0.86 14.36
C LYS A 222 -4.89 1.92 15.30
N PRO A 223 -5.53 1.52 16.43
CA PRO A 223 -5.67 0.14 16.93
C PRO A 223 -6.53 -0.76 16.02
N PRO A 224 -6.38 -2.10 16.08
CA PRO A 224 -7.21 -3.01 15.28
C PRO A 224 -8.70 -2.83 15.61
N ARG A 225 -9.50 -2.49 14.60
CA ARG A 225 -10.97 -2.37 14.65
C ARG A 225 -11.67 -3.53 13.92
N SER A 226 -10.91 -4.26 13.12
CA SER A 226 -11.37 -5.43 12.38
C SER A 226 -10.33 -6.54 12.54
N ALA A 227 -10.73 -7.76 12.19
CA ALA A 227 -9.90 -8.95 12.29
C ALA A 227 -9.71 -9.62 10.93
N TYR A 228 -9.47 -8.82 9.88
CA TYR A 228 -9.09 -9.33 8.56
C TYR A 228 -7.87 -10.22 8.69
N THR A 229 -7.98 -11.40 8.09
CA THR A 229 -6.91 -12.34 7.81
C THR A 229 -6.78 -12.48 6.29
N LEU A 230 -5.76 -13.21 5.83
CA LEU A 230 -5.64 -13.52 4.40
C LEU A 230 -6.91 -14.19 3.86
N GLU A 231 -7.44 -15.16 4.60
CA GLU A 231 -8.61 -15.95 4.22
C GLU A 231 -9.84 -15.04 4.01
N ILE A 232 -10.06 -14.07 4.90
CA ILE A 232 -11.16 -13.10 4.76
C ILE A 232 -10.96 -12.23 3.52
N LEU A 233 -9.72 -11.79 3.23
CA LEU A 233 -9.44 -11.02 2.02
C LEU A 233 -9.71 -11.84 0.75
N LEU A 234 -9.34 -13.12 0.73
CA LEU A 234 -9.60 -14.00 -0.42
C LEU A 234 -11.10 -14.20 -0.64
N ILE A 235 -11.87 -14.48 0.43
CA ILE A 235 -13.33 -14.60 0.38
C ILE A 235 -13.97 -13.29 -0.14
N LEU A 236 -13.49 -12.15 0.33
CA LEU A 236 -13.98 -10.84 -0.09
C LEU A 236 -13.78 -10.61 -1.59
N ILE A 237 -12.62 -11.00 -2.14
CA ILE A 237 -12.34 -10.89 -3.57
C ILE A 237 -13.24 -11.86 -4.36
N GLU A 238 -13.36 -13.11 -3.93
CA GLU A 238 -14.20 -14.13 -4.58
C GLU A 238 -15.67 -13.70 -4.68
N LYS A 239 -16.23 -13.17 -3.58
CA LYS A 239 -17.60 -12.65 -3.55
C LYS A 239 -17.77 -11.45 -4.48
N ALA A 240 -16.83 -10.51 -4.45
CA ALA A 240 -16.89 -9.31 -5.28
C ALA A 240 -16.78 -9.61 -6.79
N GLU A 241 -16.01 -10.62 -7.20
CA GLU A 241 -15.96 -11.06 -8.60
C GLU A 241 -17.23 -11.84 -9.01
N SER A 242 -17.78 -12.65 -8.11
CA SER A 242 -19.04 -13.37 -8.36
C SER A 242 -20.21 -12.42 -8.65
N GLU A 243 -20.28 -11.29 -7.94
CA GLU A 243 -21.30 -10.26 -8.16
C GLU A 243 -21.19 -9.57 -9.53
N LYS A 244 -19.97 -9.37 -10.03
CA LYS A 244 -19.75 -8.78 -11.37
C LYS A 244 -20.22 -9.68 -12.49
N ASN A 245 -20.12 -11.00 -12.33
CA ASN A 245 -20.55 -11.95 -13.35
C ASN A 245 -22.08 -12.11 -13.41
N ASN A 246 -22.79 -11.67 -12.36
CA ASN A 246 -24.25 -11.74 -12.26
C ASN A 246 -24.95 -10.43 -12.63
N SER A 247 -24.21 -9.35 -12.91
CA SER A 247 -24.73 -8.03 -13.29
C SER A 247 -24.57 -7.78 -14.79
#